data_AF-T1BW71-F1
#
_entry.id   AF-T1BW71-F1
#
_cell.length_a   1.000
_cell.length_b   1.000
_cell.length_c   1.000
_cell.angle_alpha   90.00
_cell.angle_beta   90.00
_cell.angle_gamma   90.00
#
_symmetry.space_group_name_H-M   'P 1'
#
loop_
_entity.id
_entity.type
_entity.pdbx_description
1 polymer ?
#
loop_
_entity_poly.entity_id
_entity_poly.type
_entity_poly.pdbx_seq_one_letter_code
_entity_poly.pdbx_strand_id
1 'polypeptide(L)'
;MYISISSIMKEFGVRVFEEMDYRREMSNARKIAKNIQGREKIIIPTVYEEITSSRVLVMDYIPGIKITNRKELLEKGIDVKKLAMDLDTAFIRMLLRDDIFHADPHPGN
;
A
#
# COMPACT_ATOMS: atom_id res chain seq x y z
N MET A 1 -15.14 21.45 -20.28
CA MET A 1 -14.42 20.18 -20.47
C MET A 1 -15.44 19.07 -20.32
N TYR A 2 -15.92 18.47 -21.42
CA TYR A 2 -16.91 17.38 -21.36
C TYR A 2 -16.16 16.06 -21.29
N ILE A 3 -16.34 15.31 -20.21
CA ILE A 3 -15.84 13.94 -20.09
C ILE A 3 -16.87 13.03 -20.77
N SER A 4 -16.47 12.34 -21.84
CA SER A 4 -17.35 11.39 -22.51
C SER A 4 -17.55 10.14 -21.67
N ILE A 5 -18.79 9.64 -21.57
CA ILE A 5 -19.13 8.35 -20.94
C ILE A 5 -18.29 7.22 -21.55
N SER A 6 -18.03 7.26 -22.85
CA SER A 6 -17.19 6.25 -23.51
C SER A 6 -15.74 6.27 -23.02
N SER A 7 -15.21 7.46 -22.68
CA SER A 7 -13.86 7.61 -22.13
C SER A 7 -13.79 7.05 -20.71
N ILE A 8 -14.80 7.33 -19.88
CA ILE A 8 -14.91 6.79 -18.51
C ILE A 8 -15.00 5.27 -18.56
N MET A 9 -15.88 4.72 -19.41
CA MET A 9 -16.06 3.27 -19.53
C MET A 9 -14.78 2.56 -19.99
N LYS A 10 -14.01 3.18 -20.90
CA LYS A 10 -12.72 2.64 -21.34
C LYS A 10 -11.69 2.64 -20.22
N GLU A 11 -11.55 3.75 -19.49
CA GLU A 11 -10.59 3.84 -18.38
C GLU A 11 -10.96 2.88 -17.25
N PHE A 12 -12.24 2.82 -16.89
CA PHE A 12 -12.75 1.87 -15.89
C PHE A 12 -12.48 0.42 -16.29
N GLY A 13 -12.79 0.05 -17.53
CA GLY A 13 -12.54 -1.30 -18.04
C GLY A 13 -11.07 -1.68 -17.94
N VAL A 14 -10.16 -0.79 -18.37
CA VAL A 14 -8.73 -1.02 -18.23
C VAL A 14 -8.36 -1.21 -16.76
N ARG A 15 -8.69 -0.26 -15.88
CA ARG A 15 -8.29 -0.30 -14.47
C ARG A 15 -8.78 -1.55 -13.73
N VAL A 16 -9.99 -2.01 -13.99
CA VAL A 16 -10.52 -3.25 -13.38
C VAL A 16 -9.66 -4.46 -13.73
N PHE A 17 -9.27 -4.61 -15.00
CA PHE A 17 -8.39 -5.72 -15.40
C PHE A 17 -6.97 -5.57 -14.86
N GLU A 18 -6.49 -4.34 -14.71
CA GLU A 18 -5.20 -4.06 -14.09
C GLU A 18 -5.17 -4.42 -12.60
N GLU A 19 -6.25 -4.14 -11.87
CA GLU A 19 -6.37 -4.44 -10.43
C GLU A 19 -6.56 -5.94 -10.16
N MET A 20 -7.09 -6.70 -11.13
CA MET A 20 -7.29 -8.15 -10.99
C MET A 20 -6.03 -9.00 -11.18
N ASP A 21 -4.89 -8.42 -11.56
CA ASP A 21 -3.62 -9.16 -11.73
C ASP A 21 -2.67 -8.91 -10.56
N TYR A 22 -2.68 -9.81 -9.57
CA TYR A 22 -1.83 -9.70 -8.38
C TYR A 22 -0.33 -9.74 -8.64
N ARG A 23 0.13 -10.12 -9.85
CA ARG A 23 1.55 -9.99 -10.22
C ARG A 23 1.99 -8.53 -10.27
N ARG A 24 1.07 -7.62 -10.59
CA ARG A 24 1.32 -6.17 -10.55
C ARG A 24 1.50 -5.69 -9.12
N GLU A 25 0.64 -6.15 -8.22
CA GLU A 25 0.73 -5.82 -6.80
C GLU A 25 2.02 -6.35 -6.17
N MET A 26 2.41 -7.60 -6.47
CA MET A 26 3.71 -8.14 -6.10
C MET A 26 4.87 -7.26 -6.58
N SER A 27 4.87 -6.86 -7.86
CA SER A 27 5.91 -6.00 -8.43
C SER A 27 5.99 -4.65 -7.72
N ASN A 28 4.84 -4.05 -7.42
CA ASN A 28 4.74 -2.79 -6.68
C ASN A 28 5.27 -2.93 -5.25
N ALA A 29 4.83 -3.96 -4.52
CA ALA A 29 5.26 -4.23 -3.15
C ALA A 29 6.78 -4.43 -3.08
N ARG A 30 7.37 -5.21 -3.99
CA ARG A 30 8.83 -5.40 -4.08
C ARG A 30 9.58 -4.11 -4.40
N LYS A 31 9.05 -3.28 -5.30
CA LYS A 31 9.66 -1.98 -5.62
C LYS A 31 9.62 -1.04 -4.41
N ILE A 32 8.50 -0.98 -3.70
CA ILE A 32 8.36 -0.18 -2.47
C ILE A 32 9.32 -0.71 -1.40
N ALA A 33 9.35 -2.03 -1.14
CA ALA A 33 10.25 -2.65 -0.18
C ALA A 33 11.72 -2.28 -0.44
N LYS A 34 12.16 -2.33 -1.70
CA LYS A 34 13.51 -1.90 -2.11
C LYS A 34 13.73 -0.41 -1.84
N ASN A 35 12.77 0.44 -2.22
CA ASN A 35 12.88 1.89 -2.02
C ASN A 35 12.94 2.28 -0.56
N ILE A 36 12.32 1.51 0.34
CA ILE A 36 12.30 1.78 1.78
C ILE A 36 13.39 1.08 2.59
N GLN A 37 14.24 0.26 1.96
CA GLN A 37 15.29 -0.50 2.64
C GLN A 37 16.16 0.40 3.53
N GLY A 38 16.43 -0.05 4.77
CA GLY A 38 17.18 0.71 5.77
C GLY A 38 16.34 1.71 6.59
N ARG A 39 14.99 1.63 6.52
CA ARG A 39 14.09 2.44 7.36
C ARG A 39 13.48 1.57 8.45
N GLU A 40 13.85 1.83 9.69
CA GLU A 40 13.46 0.99 10.84
C GLU A 40 11.97 1.05 11.21
N LYS A 41 11.20 1.99 10.64
CA LYS A 41 9.81 2.26 11.06
C LYS A 41 8.73 1.69 10.15
N ILE A 42 9.08 1.18 8.97
CA ILE A 42 8.10 0.71 7.98
C ILE A 42 8.50 -0.70 7.57
N ILE A 43 7.53 -1.60 7.63
CA ILE A 43 7.69 -2.98 7.18
C ILE A 43 6.79 -3.15 5.95
N ILE A 44 7.37 -3.66 4.87
CA ILE A 44 6.62 -4.15 3.72
C ILE A 44 6.72 -5.68 3.76
N PRO A 45 5.60 -6.41 3.82
CA PRO A 45 5.63 -7.87 3.84
C PRO A 45 6.44 -8.46 2.68
N THR A 46 7.23 -9.49 2.94
CA THR A 46 7.94 -10.20 1.88
C THR A 46 6.92 -10.93 1.03
N VAL A 47 6.99 -10.77 -0.30
CA VAL A 47 6.13 -11.50 -1.24
C VAL A 47 6.85 -12.77 -1.71
N TYR A 48 6.16 -13.91 -1.67
CA TYR A 48 6.63 -15.22 -2.13
C TYR A 48 6.24 -15.41 -3.60
N GLU A 49 7.18 -15.13 -4.51
CA GLU A 49 6.95 -15.10 -5.96
C GLU A 49 6.62 -16.48 -6.53
N GLU A 50 7.26 -17.52 -6.01
CA GLU A 50 7.13 -18.91 -6.45
C GLU A 50 5.73 -19.50 -6.28
N ILE A 51 4.93 -18.92 -5.39
CA ILE A 51 3.55 -19.34 -5.08
C ILE A 51 2.52 -18.22 -5.30
N THR A 52 2.96 -17.08 -5.85
CA THR A 52 2.08 -15.99 -6.30
C THR A 52 1.69 -16.19 -7.76
N SER A 53 0.45 -15.86 -8.10
CA SER A 53 -0.08 -15.91 -9.47
C SER A 53 -0.89 -14.65 -9.77
N SER A 54 -1.50 -14.55 -10.94
CA SER A 54 -2.42 -13.45 -11.24
C SER A 54 -3.66 -13.42 -10.34
N ARG A 55 -4.00 -14.53 -9.67
CA ARG A 55 -5.23 -14.66 -8.87
C ARG A 55 -5.00 -14.88 -7.38
N VAL A 56 -3.76 -15.11 -6.96
CA VAL A 56 -3.39 -15.31 -5.55
C VAL A 56 -2.08 -14.57 -5.28
N LEU A 57 -2.06 -13.70 -4.27
CA LEU A 57 -0.86 -13.04 -3.76
C LEU A 57 -0.49 -13.67 -2.41
N VAL A 58 0.74 -14.16 -2.28
CA VAL A 58 1.23 -14.75 -1.02
C VAL A 58 2.35 -13.91 -0.44
N MET A 59 2.19 -13.48 0.81
CA MET A 59 3.15 -12.63 1.51
C MET A 59 3.23 -12.95 3.00
N ASP A 60 4.21 -12.37 3.69
CA ASP A 60 4.34 -12.49 5.15
C ASP A 60 3.06 -12.06 5.88
N TYR A 61 2.71 -12.82 6.92
CA TYR A 61 1.72 -12.37 7.89
C TYR A 61 2.39 -11.52 8.97
N ILE A 62 2.00 -10.25 9.06
CA ILE A 62 2.51 -9.31 10.07
C ILE A 62 1.40 -9.03 11.10
N PRO A 63 1.51 -9.53 12.34
CA PRO A 63 0.54 -9.21 13.38
C PRO A 63 0.67 -7.74 13.81
N GLY A 64 -0.46 -7.07 14.03
CA GLY A 64 -0.46 -5.67 14.41
C GLY A 64 -1.82 -5.18 14.90
N ILE A 65 -1.84 -3.96 15.43
CA ILE A 65 -3.05 -3.25 15.86
C ILE A 65 -3.50 -2.39 14.68
N LYS A 66 -4.76 -2.53 14.26
CA LYS A 66 -5.32 -1.68 13.20
C LYS A 66 -5.17 -0.20 13.56
N ILE A 67 -4.72 0.62 12.60
CA ILE A 67 -4.52 2.06 12.83
C ILE A 67 -5.81 2.78 13.24
N THR A 68 -6.97 2.23 12.85
CA THR A 68 -8.30 2.72 13.25
C THR A 68 -8.68 2.37 14.68
N ASN A 69 -8.02 1.40 15.33
CA ASN A 69 -8.29 1.04 16.72
C ASN A 69 -7.57 1.97 17.70
N ARG A 70 -8.00 3.24 17.71
CA ARG A 70 -7.41 4.28 18.56
C ARG A 70 -7.43 3.92 20.04
N LYS A 71 -8.44 3.19 20.51
CA LYS A 71 -8.55 2.78 21.92
C LYS A 71 -7.39 1.86 22.30
N GLU A 72 -7.18 0.79 21.56
CA GLU A 72 -6.11 -0.18 21.83
C GLU A 72 -4.72 0.44 21.67
N LEU A 73 -4.53 1.32 20.67
CA LEU A 73 -3.28 2.07 20.51
C LEU A 73 -2.95 2.90 21.75
N LEU A 74 -3.93 3.62 22.31
CA LEU A 74 -3.74 4.41 23.52
C LEU A 74 -3.49 3.55 24.76
N GLU A 75 -4.21 2.43 24.91
CA GLU A 75 -4.01 1.47 25.99
C GLU A 75 -2.60 0.85 25.97
N LYS A 76 -2.01 0.69 24.78
CA LYS A 76 -0.63 0.24 24.58
C LYS A 76 0.41 1.36 24.72
N GLY A 77 0.00 2.59 25.02
CA GLY A 77 0.89 3.74 25.16
C GLY A 77 1.48 4.24 23.85
N ILE A 78 0.85 3.92 22.71
CA ILE A 78 1.31 4.38 21.39
C ILE A 78 0.91 5.85 21.20
N ASP A 79 1.88 6.69 20.84
CA ASP A 79 1.64 8.07 20.44
C ASP A 79 1.02 8.10 19.03
N VAL A 80 -0.30 8.22 18.99
CA VAL A 80 -1.09 8.27 17.75
C VAL A 80 -0.73 9.46 16.86
N LYS A 81 -0.27 10.59 17.42
CA LYS A 81 0.14 11.75 16.61
C LYS A 81 1.46 11.47 15.93
N LYS A 82 2.42 10.89 16.66
CA LYS A 82 3.69 10.47 16.09
C LYS A 82 3.51 9.38 15.04
N LEU A 83 2.62 8.42 15.28
CA LEU A 83 2.28 7.38 14.31
C LEU A 83 1.74 7.97 13.00
N ALA A 84 0.79 8.92 13.09
CA ALA A 84 0.27 9.62 11.91
C ALA A 84 1.38 10.40 11.18
N MET A 85 2.24 11.11 11.92
CA MET A 85 3.36 11.85 11.32
C MET A 85 4.37 10.93 10.61
N ASP A 86 4.69 9.79 11.21
CA ASP A 86 5.58 8.79 10.61
C ASP A 86 4.97 8.19 9.33
N LEU A 87 3.65 7.97 9.31
CA LEU A 87 2.90 7.51 8.12
C LEU A 87 2.89 8.58 7.02
N ASP A 88 2.51 9.82 7.33
CA ASP A 88 2.48 10.93 6.37
C ASP A 88 3.87 11.16 5.75
N THR A 89 4.92 11.10 6.57
CA THR A 89 6.31 11.21 6.10
C THR A 89 6.66 10.11 5.11
N ALA A 90 6.19 8.88 5.36
CA ALA A 90 6.37 7.76 4.45
C ALA A 90 5.70 8.01 3.10
N PHE A 91 4.43 8.41 3.10
CA PHE A 91 3.65 8.67 1.89
C PHE A 91 4.21 9.84 1.08
N ILE A 92 4.52 10.97 1.73
CA ILE A 92 5.10 12.14 1.06
C ILE A 92 6.44 11.78 0.44
N ARG A 93 7.26 10.98 1.11
CA ARG A 93 8.51 10.52 0.54
C ARG A 93 8.28 9.61 -0.67
N MET A 94 7.37 8.65 -0.55
CA MET A 94 7.03 7.78 -1.67
C MET A 94 6.57 8.61 -2.88
N LEU A 95 5.84 9.70 -2.66
CA LEU A 95 5.38 10.57 -3.73
C LEU A 95 6.47 11.46 -4.32
N LEU A 96 7.32 12.06 -3.48
CA LEU A 96 8.26 13.12 -3.88
C LEU A 96 9.68 12.63 -4.18
N ARG A 97 10.06 11.45 -3.67
CA ARG A 97 11.42 10.91 -3.80
C ARG A 97 11.48 9.55 -4.45
N ASP A 98 10.44 8.74 -4.24
CA ASP A 98 10.39 7.40 -4.82
C ASP A 98 9.53 7.47 -6.09
N ASP A 99 9.91 6.82 -7.19
CA ASP A 99 9.11 6.85 -8.44
C ASP A 99 7.87 5.93 -8.37
N ILE A 100 7.31 5.74 -7.16
CA ILE A 100 6.15 4.93 -6.86
C ILE A 100 5.60 5.32 -5.49
N PHE A 101 4.28 5.47 -5.42
CA PHE A 101 3.58 5.71 -4.17
C PHE A 101 2.34 4.84 -4.07
N HIS A 102 1.95 4.53 -2.83
CA HIS A 102 0.70 3.85 -2.58
C HIS A 102 -0.43 4.87 -2.77
N ALA A 103 -1.19 4.73 -3.85
CA ALA A 103 -2.17 5.74 -4.27
C ALA A 103 -3.49 5.72 -3.48
N ASP A 104 -3.68 4.73 -2.61
CA ASP A 104 -4.89 4.55 -1.81
C ASP A 104 -4.53 4.26 -0.33
N PRO A 105 -4.21 5.30 0.47
CA PRO A 105 -4.01 5.17 1.90
C PRO A 105 -5.34 4.90 2.62
N HIS A 106 -5.88 3.70 2.44
CA HIS A 106 -7.04 3.23 3.17
C HIS A 106 -6.62 2.66 4.52
N PRO A 107 -7.40 2.82 5.61
CA PRO A 107 -7.02 2.29 6.93
C PRO A 107 -6.95 0.75 7.05
N GLY A 108 -7.31 0.03 5.98
CA GLY A 108 -7.16 -1.42 5.85
C GLY A 108 -5.85 -1.85 5.21
N ASN A 109 -5.10 -0.92 4.62
CA ASN A 109 -3.75 -1.10 4.08
C ASN A 109 -2.72 -0.62 5.11
#